data_AF-A0A7C4GT86-F1
#
_entry.id   AF-A0A7C4GT86-F1
#
_cell.length_a   1.000
_cell.length_b   1.000
_cell.length_c   1.000
_cell.angle_alpha   90.00
_cell.angle_beta   90.00
_cell.angle_gamma   90.00
#
_symmetry.space_group_name_H-M   'P 1'
#
loop_
_entity.id
_entity.type
_entity.pdbx_description
1 polymer ?
#
loop_
_entity_poly.entity_id
_entity_poly.type
_entity_poly.pdbx_seq_one_letter_code
_entity_poly.pdbx_strand_id
1 'polypeptide(L)' 'MAKTIAVSDDVYELLLKAKLPNESFSDVIRRSIKKGMRISDIAGSKTVSEEDWKKVQKAFEPQKRADEEKRRKTLG' A
#
# COMPACT_ATOMS: atom_id res chain seq x y z
N MET A 1 23.58 -2.33 21.17
CA MET A 1 24.69 -3.10 20.56
C MET A 1 24.50 -3.13 19.06
N ALA A 2 25.52 -2.76 18.29
CA ALA A 2 25.50 -2.97 16.84
C ALA A 2 25.72 -4.46 16.54
N LYS A 3 24.93 -5.02 15.63
CA LYS A 3 25.17 -6.36 15.07
C LYS A 3 25.70 -6.19 13.65
N THR A 4 26.76 -6.90 13.31
CA THR A 4 27.36 -6.86 11.97
C THR A 4 26.72 -7.92 11.08
N ILE A 5 26.40 -7.54 9.85
CA ILE A 5 25.99 -8.46 8.79
C ILE A 5 26.97 -8.31 7.63
N ALA A 6 27.29 -9.41 6.96
CA ALA A 6 27.99 -9.38 5.68
C ALA A 6 26.96 -9.34 4.55
N VAL A 7 27.23 -8.55 3.52
CA VAL A 7 26.41 -8.45 2.31
C VAL A 7 27.34 -8.53 1.10
N SER A 8 26.81 -8.92 -0.06
CA SER A 8 27.55 -8.87 -1.31
C SER A 8 27.74 -7.43 -1.79
N ASP A 9 28.72 -7.21 -2.66
CA ASP A 9 29.09 -5.88 -3.14
C ASP A 9 27.93 -5.18 -3.87
N ASP A 10 27.14 -5.92 -4.66
CA ASP A 10 25.96 -5.40 -5.34
C ASP A 10 24.90 -4.89 -4.35
N VAL A 11 24.69 -5.60 -3.24
CA VAL A 11 23.76 -5.17 -2.18
C VAL A 11 24.28 -3.93 -1.46
N TYR A 12 25.58 -3.85 -1.21
CA TYR A 12 26.20 -2.65 -0.62
C TYR A 12 25.97 -1.42 -1.51
N GLU A 13 26.20 -1.54 -2.82
CA GLU A 13 25.97 -0.47 -3.79
C GLU A 13 24.51 -0.04 -3.86
N LEU A 14 23.58 -0.99 -3.78
CA LEU A 14 22.13 -0.68 -3.72
C LEU A 14 21.77 0.09 -2.45
N LEU A 15 22.32 -0.31 -1.30
CA LEU A 15 22.11 0.39 -0.04
C LEU A 15 22.69 1.80 -0.08
N LEU A 16 23.87 1.98 -0.72
CA LEU A 16 24.51 3.28 -0.88
C LEU A 16 23.64 4.22 -1.71
N LYS A 17 23.09 3.75 -2.83
CA LYS A 17 22.19 4.52 -3.70
C LYS A 17 20.86 4.86 -3.02
N ALA A 18 20.37 3.99 -2.15
CA ALA A 18 19.09 4.17 -1.46
C ALA A 18 19.17 5.07 -0.21
N LYS A 19 20.39 5.38 0.26
CA LYS A 19 20.67 6.13 1.48
C LYS A 19 20.40 7.63 1.31
N LEU A 20 19.61 8.21 2.19
CA LEU A 20 19.36 9.65 2.25
C LEU A 20 20.47 10.40 3.01
N PRO A 21 20.62 11.73 2.83
CA PRO A 21 21.57 12.53 3.60
C PRO A 21 21.34 12.35 5.11
N ASN A 22 22.42 12.14 5.86
CA ASN A 22 22.41 11.89 7.31
C ASN A 22 21.66 10.63 7.78
N GLU A 23 21.29 9.72 6.88
CA GLU A 23 20.65 8.43 7.23
C GLU A 23 21.73 7.36 7.49
N SER A 24 21.55 6.41 8.42
CA SER A 24 22.45 5.25 8.58
C SER A 24 22.03 4.07 7.68
N PHE A 25 22.92 3.09 7.42
CA PHE A 25 22.52 1.88 6.69
C PHE A 25 21.42 1.09 7.42
N SER A 26 21.47 1.07 8.75
CA SER A 26 20.43 0.49 9.58
C SER A 26 19.07 1.17 9.38
N ASP A 27 19.05 2.48 9.15
CA ASP A 27 17.82 3.24 8.89
C ASP A 27 17.28 2.94 7.49
N VAL A 28 18.15 2.82 6.48
CA VAL A 28 17.76 2.40 5.12
C VAL A 28 17.09 1.03 5.14
N ILE A 29 17.71 0.05 5.83
CA ILE A 29 17.15 -1.30 5.97
C ILE A 29 15.80 -1.25 6.68
N ARG A 30 15.72 -0.52 7.81
CA ARG A 30 14.48 -0.36 8.57
C ARG A 30 13.37 0.26 7.73
N ARG A 31 13.66 1.33 6.98
CA ARG A 31 12.71 2.01 6.09
C ARG A 31 12.25 1.10 4.96
N SER A 32 13.16 0.31 4.39
CA SER A 32 12.85 -0.61 3.29
C SER A 32 11.93 -1.74 3.75
N ILE A 33 12.18 -2.31 4.93
CA ILE A 33 11.31 -3.34 5.53
C ILE A 33 9.96 -2.74 5.95
N LYS A 34 9.98 -1.56 6.58
CA LYS A 34 8.75 -0.86 7.03
C LYS A 34 7.90 -0.33 5.88
N LYS A 35 8.46 -0.16 4.68
CA LYS A 35 7.71 0.34 3.53
C LYS A 35 6.51 -0.55 3.19
N GLY A 36 6.50 -1.80 3.67
CA GLY A 36 5.37 -2.72 3.53
C GLY A 36 4.98 -2.95 2.07
N MET A 37 3.91 -3.70 1.85
CA MET A 37 3.26 -3.71 0.54
C MET A 37 2.75 -2.30 0.23
N ARG A 38 3.17 -1.74 -0.89
CA ARG A 38 2.55 -0.53 -1.45
C ARG A 38 1.12 -0.89 -1.88
N ILE A 39 0.23 0.10 -1.90
CA ILE A 39 -1.13 -0.09 -2.45
C ILE A 39 -1.06 -0.59 -3.91
N SER A 40 -0.04 -0.17 -4.67
CA SER A 40 0.24 -0.69 -6.02
C SER A 40 0.49 -2.19 -6.06
N ASP A 41 1.02 -2.77 -4.97
CA ASP A 41 1.36 -4.19 -4.89
C ASP A 41 0.10 -5.05 -4.68
N ILE A 42 -1.05 -4.43 -4.37
CA ILE A 42 -2.38 -5.06 -4.31
C ILE A 42 -3.00 -5.20 -5.71
N ALA A 43 -2.49 -4.46 -6.70
CA ALA A 43 -3.01 -4.55 -8.06
C ALA A 43 -2.69 -5.93 -8.67
N GLY A 44 -3.72 -6.72 -8.97
CA GLY A 44 -3.57 -8.06 -9.56
C GLY A 44 -3.24 -9.18 -8.58
N SER A 45 -3.08 -8.88 -7.28
CA SER A 45 -2.79 -9.88 -6.23
C SER A 45 -3.99 -10.78 -5.89
N LYS A 46 -5.16 -10.54 -6.51
CA LYS A 46 -6.44 -11.22 -6.22
C LYS A 46 -6.80 -11.21 -4.72
N THR A 47 -6.35 -10.18 -3.99
CA THR A 47 -6.62 -10.04 -2.55
C THR A 47 -8.11 -9.95 -2.21
N VAL A 48 -8.94 -9.50 -3.16
CA VAL A 48 -10.41 -9.53 -3.04
C VAL A 48 -10.97 -10.47 -4.11
N SER A 49 -11.76 -11.45 -3.67
CA SER A 49 -12.48 -12.35 -4.58
C SER A 49 -13.66 -11.63 -5.23
N GLU A 50 -14.12 -12.11 -6.39
CA GLU A 50 -15.33 -11.57 -7.01
C GLU A 50 -16.56 -11.69 -6.10
N GLU A 51 -16.64 -12.76 -5.31
CA GLU A 51 -17.74 -12.98 -4.37
C GLU A 51 -17.73 -11.95 -3.24
N ASP A 52 -16.56 -11.66 -2.69
CA ASP A 52 -16.42 -10.65 -1.63
C ASP A 52 -16.67 -9.25 -2.18
N TRP A 53 -16.26 -8.97 -3.42
CA TRP A 53 -16.61 -7.72 -4.10
C TRP A 53 -18.12 -7.57 -4.30
N LYS A 54 -18.82 -8.64 -4.69
CA LYS A 54 -20.29 -8.65 -4.83
C LYS A 54 -21.00 -8.40 -3.49
N LYS A 55 -20.47 -8.92 -2.37
CA LYS A 55 -21.02 -8.64 -1.03
C LYS A 55 -20.89 -7.15 -0.68
N VAL A 56 -19.74 -6.55 -0.97
CA VAL A 56 -19.51 -5.11 -0.78
C VAL A 56 -20.50 -4.32 -1.64
N GLN A 57 -20.62 -4.61 -2.93
CA GLN A 57 -21.57 -3.90 -3.81
C GLN A 57 -23.01 -3.93 -3.27
N LYS A 58 -23.49 -5.10 -2.82
CA LYS A 58 -24.82 -5.23 -2.22
C LYS A 58 -24.98 -4.40 -0.94
N ALA A 59 -23.95 -4.30 -0.11
CA ALA A 59 -24.00 -3.49 1.12
C ALA A 59 -24.14 -1.98 0.82
N PHE A 60 -23.60 -1.51 -0.30
CA PHE A 60 -23.67 -0.11 -0.72
C PHE A 60 -24.93 0.24 -1.53
N GLU A 61 -25.73 -0.74 -1.96
CA GLU A 61 -26.97 -0.55 -2.72
C GLU A 61 -27.96 0.43 -2.05
N PRO A 62 -28.25 0.33 -0.73
CA PRO A 62 -29.17 1.25 -0.06
C PRO A 62 -28.65 2.70 -0.06
N GLN A 63 -27.34 2.86 0.07
CA GLN A 63 -26.70 4.18 0.07
C GLN A 63 -26.77 4.82 -1.30
N LYS A 64 -26.52 4.06 -2.38
CA LYS A 64 -26.70 4.54 -3.76
C LYS A 64 -28.11 5.04 -4.03
N ARG A 65 -29.13 4.29 -3.57
CA ARG A 65 -30.54 4.70 -3.72
C ARG A 65 -30.83 6.00 -2.98
N ALA A 66 -30.32 6.13 -1.75
CA ALA A 66 -30.48 7.35 -0.96
C ALA A 66 -29.77 8.55 -1.62
N ASP A 67 -28.58 8.33 -2.19
CA ASP A 67 -27.81 9.36 -2.87
C ASP A 67 -28.46 9.79 -4.20
N GLU A 68 -29.03 8.86 -4.96
CA GLU A 68 -29.84 9.16 -6.17
C GLU A 68 -31.09 9.95 -5.82
N GLU A 69 -31.79 9.60 -4.74
CA GLU A 69 -32.97 10.32 -4.30
C GLU A 69 -32.62 11.76 -3.86
N LYS A 70 -31.51 11.94 -3.14
CA LYS A 70 -30.98 13.27 -2.81
C LYS A 70 -30.61 14.04 -4.07
N ARG A 71 -29.89 13.42 -5.00
CA ARG A 71 -29.47 14.04 -6.27
C ARG A 71 -30.66 14.54 -7.08
N ARG A 72 -31.75 13.76 -7.14
CA ARG A 72 -32.99 14.15 -7.81
C ARG A 72 -33.70 15.32 -7.13
N LYS A 73 -33.60 15.44 -5.80
CA LYS A 73 -34.20 16.55 -5.04
C LYS A 73 -33.38 17.85 -5.09
N THR A 74 -32.08 17.77 -5.36
CA THR A 74 -31.17 18.94 -5.34
C THR A 74 -30.86 19.48 -6.74
N LEU A 75 -31.00 18.68 -7.80
CA LEU A 75 -30.75 19.06 -9.19
C LEU A 75 -32.01 19.08 -10.07
N GLY A 76 -33.18 18.84 -9.48
CA GLY A 76 -34.50 18.92 -10.12
C GLY A 76 -35.23 20.21 -9.77
#